data_AF-A0A2D9IVA3-F1
#
_entry.id   AF-A0A2D9IVA3-F1
#
_cell.length_a   1.000
_cell.length_b   1.000
_cell.length_c   1.000
_cell.angle_alpha   90.00
_cell.angle_beta   90.00
_cell.angle_gamma   90.00
#
_symmetry.space_group_name_H-M   'P 1'
#
loop_
_entity.id
_entity.type
_entity.pdbx_description
1 polymer ?
#
loop_
_entity_poly.entity_id
_entity_poly.type
_entity_poly.pdbx_seq_one_letter_code
_entity_poly.pdbx_strand_id
1 'polypeptide(L)'
;MSKRDYYEVLGVSKNASEGEIKKAYRKLAIKFHPDKNPGDKQAESNFKEAAEAYEVLSNSQKKQQYDQFGHAGMGGQGFGGGGMNMEDIFEHFGDIFGGAFGGGFGGGRRGPSRRKGSNLRVKLKLSLSDVVNGVKKKIKVNKLVVADGVEFTNCSTCNGSGQITRVANTILGAMQTASTCSTCQGSGQIVGKRPDGADHNGLIKKEAVLDIEIPAGVEHGMQLNMRGKGNDAPGNGVPGDLIIVIEEIEHEHLIRHGNDLYYDLHLSFIDAALGTEVEIPMVEGKAKIKINAGTQSGKSLRLRNKGIPEINGYGKGDLIINIQLWTPEKLSKEEKDTLKKLSSSENFSPKPASSKGFFDRMKEHFK
;
A
#
# COMPACT_ATOMS: atom_id res chain seq x y z
N MET A 1 -28.57 -34.43 12.64
CA MET A 1 -27.11 -34.54 12.55
C MET A 1 -26.52 -33.77 13.72
N SER A 2 -25.53 -34.32 14.42
CA SER A 2 -24.85 -33.60 15.51
C SER A 2 -24.16 -32.36 14.95
N LYS A 3 -24.32 -31.19 15.59
CA LYS A 3 -23.56 -29.98 15.26
C LYS A 3 -22.06 -30.26 15.39
N ARG A 4 -21.25 -29.73 14.46
CA ARG A 4 -19.78 -29.88 14.48
C ARG A 4 -19.18 -29.11 15.66
N ASP A 5 -18.10 -29.62 16.23
CA ASP A 5 -17.40 -28.96 17.34
C ASP A 5 -16.88 -27.58 16.88
N TYR A 6 -17.09 -26.52 17.66
CA TYR A 6 -16.72 -25.15 17.28
C TYR A 6 -15.22 -24.97 17.09
N TYR A 7 -14.38 -25.75 17.79
CA TYR A 7 -12.94 -25.76 17.58
C TYR A 7 -12.59 -26.38 16.21
N GLU A 8 -13.31 -27.41 15.78
CA GLU A 8 -13.15 -28.02 14.45
C GLU A 8 -13.65 -27.10 13.33
N VAL A 9 -14.75 -26.37 13.57
CA VAL A 9 -15.29 -25.38 12.62
C VAL A 9 -14.27 -24.29 12.35
N LEU A 10 -13.64 -23.75 13.41
CA LEU A 10 -12.58 -22.75 13.28
C LEU A 10 -11.23 -23.34 12.87
N GLY A 11 -11.04 -24.66 12.98
CA GLY A 11 -9.78 -25.34 12.68
C GLY A 11 -8.67 -25.01 13.69
N VAL A 12 -9.02 -24.90 14.97
CA VAL A 12 -8.11 -24.55 16.07
C VAL A 12 -8.13 -25.62 17.16
N SER A 13 -7.09 -25.65 17.99
CA SER A 13 -7.04 -26.55 19.16
C SER A 13 -7.99 -26.07 20.27
N LYS A 14 -8.46 -26.99 21.13
CA LYS A 14 -9.25 -26.64 22.34
C LYS A 14 -8.50 -25.70 23.29
N ASN A 15 -7.17 -25.77 23.28
CA ASN A 15 -6.29 -24.90 24.07
C ASN A 15 -5.93 -23.58 23.35
N ALA A 16 -6.56 -23.27 22.21
CA ALA A 16 -6.27 -22.05 21.46
C ALA A 16 -6.54 -20.79 22.29
N SER A 17 -5.60 -19.86 22.19
CA SER A 17 -5.74 -18.51 22.73
C SER A 17 -6.80 -17.71 21.97
N GLU A 18 -7.34 -16.67 22.60
CA GLU A 18 -8.30 -15.75 21.97
C GLU A 18 -7.75 -15.14 20.66
N GLY A 19 -6.45 -14.86 20.63
CA GLY A 19 -5.76 -14.37 19.43
C GLY A 19 -5.76 -15.37 18.27
N GLU A 20 -5.58 -16.65 18.56
CA GLU A 20 -5.61 -17.74 17.57
C GLU A 20 -7.02 -17.98 17.05
N ILE A 21 -8.02 -17.99 17.94
CA ILE A 21 -9.45 -18.08 17.59
C ILE A 21 -9.85 -16.93 16.65
N LYS A 22 -9.46 -15.69 16.98
CA LYS A 22 -9.71 -14.50 16.15
C LYS A 22 -8.98 -14.52 14.81
N LYS A 23 -7.78 -15.10 14.75
CA LYS A 23 -7.01 -15.23 13.51
C LYS A 23 -7.65 -16.29 12.59
N ALA A 24 -8.08 -17.41 13.17
CA ALA A 24 -8.74 -18.49 12.45
C ALA A 24 -10.09 -18.05 11.87
N TYR A 25 -10.93 -17.37 12.66
CA TYR A 25 -12.18 -16.79 12.18
C TYR A 25 -11.95 -15.82 11.01
N ARG A 26 -10.99 -14.90 11.11
CA ARG A 26 -10.67 -13.97 10.00
C ARG A 26 -10.31 -14.69 8.71
N LYS A 27 -9.55 -15.78 8.79
CA LYS A 27 -9.17 -16.59 7.63
C LYS A 27 -10.40 -17.23 6.97
N LEU A 28 -11.33 -17.74 7.76
CA LEU A 28 -12.56 -18.36 7.27
C LEU A 28 -13.57 -17.33 6.76
N ALA A 29 -13.72 -16.18 7.45
CA ALA A 29 -14.60 -15.09 7.05
C ALA A 29 -14.20 -14.49 5.69
N ILE A 30 -12.89 -14.34 5.42
CA ILE A 30 -12.41 -13.91 4.11
C ILE A 30 -12.61 -15.01 3.06
N LYS A 31 -12.41 -16.29 3.43
CA LYS A 31 -12.54 -17.43 2.51
C LYS A 31 -13.99 -17.62 2.06
N PHE A 32 -14.95 -17.47 2.96
CA PHE A 32 -16.38 -17.70 2.72
C PHE A 32 -17.18 -16.41 2.57
N HIS A 33 -16.51 -15.28 2.31
CA HIS A 33 -17.17 -13.99 2.13
C HIS A 33 -18.12 -14.05 0.91
N PRO A 34 -19.36 -13.52 1.01
CA PRO A 34 -20.32 -13.52 -0.10
C PRO A 34 -19.80 -12.78 -1.34
N ASP A 35 -19.09 -11.66 -1.19
CA ASP A 35 -18.44 -10.98 -2.33
C ASP A 35 -17.46 -11.85 -3.12
N LYS A 36 -16.77 -12.79 -2.44
CA LYS A 36 -15.84 -13.72 -3.10
C LYS A 36 -16.52 -15.00 -3.59
N ASN A 37 -17.71 -15.30 -3.08
CA ASN A 37 -18.47 -16.51 -3.37
C ASN A 37 -19.95 -16.18 -3.62
N PRO A 38 -20.27 -15.34 -4.63
CA PRO A 38 -21.64 -14.90 -4.87
C PRO A 38 -22.52 -16.08 -5.29
N GLY A 39 -23.63 -16.29 -4.58
CA GLY A 39 -24.59 -17.36 -4.87
C GLY A 39 -24.21 -18.77 -4.39
N ASP A 40 -23.09 -18.93 -3.68
CA ASP A 40 -22.68 -20.21 -3.11
C ASP A 40 -23.32 -20.46 -1.73
N LYS A 41 -24.36 -21.30 -1.71
CA LYS A 41 -25.07 -21.71 -0.49
C LYS A 41 -24.19 -22.47 0.51
N GLN A 42 -23.15 -23.16 0.03
CA GLN A 42 -22.23 -23.90 0.88
C GLN A 42 -21.26 -22.95 1.59
N ALA A 43 -20.76 -21.92 0.87
CA ALA A 43 -19.97 -20.85 1.49
C ALA A 43 -20.79 -20.09 2.55
N GLU A 44 -22.05 -19.78 2.26
CA GLU A 44 -22.97 -19.15 3.21
C GLU A 44 -23.17 -19.99 4.48
N SER A 45 -23.42 -21.30 4.33
CA SER A 45 -23.58 -22.22 5.46
C SER A 45 -22.31 -22.30 6.31
N ASN A 46 -21.14 -22.40 5.67
CA ASN A 46 -19.85 -22.45 6.37
C ASN A 46 -19.52 -21.11 7.07
N PHE A 47 -19.94 -19.99 6.49
CA PHE A 47 -19.78 -18.68 7.09
C PHE A 47 -20.63 -18.54 8.36
N LYS A 48 -21.91 -18.94 8.30
CA LYS A 48 -22.81 -18.95 9.47
C LYS A 48 -22.27 -19.84 10.59
N GLU A 49 -21.78 -21.02 10.25
CA GLU A 49 -21.19 -21.96 11.22
C GLU A 49 -19.93 -21.36 11.87
N ALA A 50 -19.05 -20.72 11.09
CA ALA A 50 -17.85 -20.06 11.61
C ALA A 50 -18.17 -18.83 12.49
N ALA A 51 -19.22 -18.08 12.16
CA ALA A 51 -19.69 -16.94 12.96
C ALA A 51 -20.23 -17.42 14.32
N GLU A 52 -21.08 -18.46 14.33
CA GLU A 52 -21.60 -19.08 15.55
C GLU A 52 -20.45 -19.59 16.44
N ALA A 53 -19.48 -20.29 15.85
CA ALA A 53 -18.30 -20.78 16.56
C ALA A 53 -17.47 -19.64 17.18
N TYR A 54 -17.27 -18.55 16.45
CA TYR A 54 -16.51 -17.41 16.95
C TYR A 54 -17.26 -16.68 18.07
N GLU A 55 -18.58 -16.51 17.97
CA GLU A 55 -19.39 -15.84 19.00
C GLU A 55 -19.26 -16.55 20.36
N VAL A 56 -19.27 -17.89 20.33
CA VAL A 56 -19.14 -18.72 21.53
C VAL A 56 -17.71 -18.74 22.05
N LEU A 57 -16.73 -18.97 21.16
CA LEU A 57 -15.33 -19.17 21.57
C LEU A 57 -14.57 -17.86 21.87
N SER A 58 -15.03 -16.72 21.37
CA SER A 58 -14.39 -15.42 21.63
C SER A 58 -14.79 -14.80 22.97
N ASN A 59 -15.92 -15.21 23.56
CA ASN A 59 -16.35 -14.76 24.87
C ASN A 59 -15.93 -15.78 25.94
N SER A 60 -15.17 -15.34 26.96
CA SER A 60 -14.64 -16.22 28.00
C SER A 60 -15.72 -16.99 28.78
N GLN A 61 -16.88 -16.37 29.05
CA GLN A 61 -17.99 -17.00 29.75
C GLN A 61 -18.72 -18.02 28.87
N LYS A 62 -19.00 -17.67 27.60
CA LYS A 62 -19.64 -18.60 26.64
C LYS A 62 -18.72 -19.78 26.29
N LYS A 63 -17.42 -19.52 26.13
CA LYS A 63 -16.39 -20.55 25.91
C LYS A 63 -16.37 -21.52 27.09
N GLN A 64 -16.35 -21.03 28.33
CA GLN A 64 -16.36 -21.87 29.52
C GLN A 64 -17.63 -22.73 29.61
N GLN A 65 -18.81 -22.17 29.30
CA GLN A 65 -20.07 -22.92 29.26
C GLN A 65 -20.05 -24.00 28.17
N TYR A 66 -19.53 -23.67 26.99
CA TYR A 66 -19.37 -24.61 25.88
C TYR A 66 -18.38 -25.74 26.22
N ASP A 67 -17.26 -25.41 26.85
CA ASP A 67 -16.24 -26.39 27.25
C ASP A 67 -16.80 -27.35 28.32
N GLN A 68 -17.72 -26.89 29.17
CA GLN A 68 -18.28 -27.68 30.27
C GLN A 68 -19.49 -28.53 29.86
N PHE A 69 -20.33 -28.03 28.95
CA PHE A 69 -21.64 -28.62 28.65
C PHE A 69 -21.86 -28.91 27.15
N GLY A 70 -20.86 -28.62 26.30
CA GLY A 70 -20.96 -28.74 24.86
C GLY A 70 -22.10 -27.89 24.27
N HIS A 71 -22.59 -28.29 23.10
CA HIS A 71 -23.72 -27.63 22.45
C HIS A 71 -25.01 -27.64 23.28
N ALA A 72 -25.16 -28.58 24.22
CA ALA A 72 -26.34 -28.69 25.06
C ALA A 72 -26.42 -27.56 26.12
N GLY A 73 -25.27 -27.06 26.60
CA GLY A 73 -25.22 -25.94 27.55
C GLY A 73 -25.38 -24.56 26.93
N MET A 74 -25.37 -24.46 25.60
CA MET A 74 -25.68 -23.24 24.87
C MET A 74 -27.19 -23.03 24.68
N GLY A 75 -28.02 -24.00 25.11
CA GLY A 75 -29.47 -23.99 24.99
C GLY A 75 -30.14 -23.11 26.04
N GLY A 76 -30.50 -21.88 25.65
CA GLY A 76 -31.40 -21.03 26.44
C GLY A 76 -31.17 -19.53 26.32
N GLN A 77 -30.02 -19.09 25.81
CA GLN A 77 -29.66 -17.66 25.74
C GLN A 77 -28.77 -17.28 24.55
N GLY A 78 -28.76 -18.10 23.50
CA GLY A 78 -28.08 -17.83 22.23
C GLY A 78 -29.03 -18.06 21.06
N PHE A 79 -29.40 -16.98 20.37
CA PHE A 79 -29.85 -16.92 18.97
C PHE A 79 -30.65 -18.09 18.38
N GLY A 80 -31.56 -18.66 19.16
CA GLY A 80 -32.50 -19.70 18.73
C GLY A 80 -33.91 -19.13 18.64
N GLY A 81 -34.19 -18.31 17.62
CA GLY A 81 -35.54 -17.78 17.40
C GLY A 81 -35.55 -16.42 16.73
N GLY A 82 -35.27 -16.39 15.43
CA GLY A 82 -35.27 -15.19 14.62
C GLY A 82 -34.22 -15.34 13.54
N GLY A 83 -34.66 -15.51 12.29
CA GLY A 83 -33.75 -15.59 11.16
C GLY A 83 -32.91 -14.33 11.11
N MET A 84 -31.64 -14.42 11.54
CA MET A 84 -30.65 -13.41 11.23
C MET A 84 -30.39 -13.47 9.74
N ASN A 85 -30.68 -12.37 9.05
CA ASN A 85 -30.28 -12.23 7.66
C ASN A 85 -28.75 -12.13 7.59
N MET A 86 -28.19 -12.53 6.46
CA MET A 86 -26.75 -12.49 6.23
C MET A 86 -26.22 -11.05 6.43
N GLU A 87 -27.04 -10.07 6.06
CA GLU A 87 -26.85 -8.64 6.24
C GLU A 87 -26.80 -8.22 7.71
N ASP A 88 -27.67 -8.77 8.59
CA ASP A 88 -27.66 -8.45 10.03
C ASP A 88 -26.39 -8.98 10.72
N ILE A 89 -25.92 -10.17 10.33
CA ILE A 89 -24.65 -10.73 10.82
C ILE A 89 -23.48 -9.88 10.32
N PHE A 90 -23.51 -9.44 9.06
CA PHE A 90 -22.48 -8.58 8.50
C PHE A 90 -22.52 -7.14 9.01
N GLU A 91 -23.67 -6.60 9.43
CA GLU A 91 -23.76 -5.29 10.10
C GLU A 91 -23.27 -5.38 11.55
N HIS A 92 -23.69 -6.41 12.29
CA HIS A 92 -23.26 -6.61 13.68
C HIS A 92 -21.76 -6.94 13.78
N PHE A 93 -21.23 -7.71 12.81
CA PHE A 93 -19.80 -7.95 12.69
C PHE A 93 -19.07 -6.86 11.90
N GLY A 94 -19.76 -6.07 11.08
CA GLY A 94 -19.26 -4.89 10.37
C GLY A 94 -18.96 -3.75 11.33
N ASP A 95 -19.70 -3.63 12.43
CA ASP A 95 -19.32 -2.73 13.53
C ASP A 95 -18.13 -3.28 14.34
N ILE A 96 -18.00 -4.62 14.47
CA ILE A 96 -16.86 -5.26 15.15
C ILE A 96 -15.58 -5.29 14.28
N PHE A 97 -15.68 -5.32 12.96
CA PHE A 97 -14.55 -5.49 12.03
C PHE A 97 -14.34 -4.30 11.07
N GLY A 98 -15.39 -3.57 10.71
CA GLY A 98 -15.36 -2.30 9.95
C GLY A 98 -15.39 -1.04 10.83
N GLY A 99 -15.81 -1.15 12.10
CA GLY A 99 -15.71 -0.10 13.12
C GLY A 99 -14.45 -0.17 13.99
N ALA A 100 -13.63 -1.22 13.86
CA ALA A 100 -12.45 -1.46 14.70
C ALA A 100 -11.15 -0.83 14.19
N PHE A 101 -11.25 0.27 13.42
CA PHE A 101 -10.26 1.36 13.48
C PHE A 101 -10.72 2.51 14.39
N GLY A 102 -11.80 2.35 15.16
CA GLY A 102 -12.15 3.30 16.22
C GLY A 102 -13.52 3.12 16.87
N GLY A 103 -13.65 2.21 17.84
CA GLY A 103 -14.75 2.30 18.82
C GLY A 103 -15.33 1.00 19.37
N GLY A 104 -14.49 0.07 19.86
CA GLY A 104 -14.96 -1.02 20.70
C GLY A 104 -15.07 -0.60 22.16
N PHE A 105 -16.19 -0.95 22.79
CA PHE A 105 -16.49 -0.89 24.22
C PHE A 105 -15.27 -1.19 25.11
N GLY A 106 -14.62 -0.12 25.53
CA GLY A 106 -13.65 -0.10 26.60
C GLY A 106 -13.68 1.30 27.16
N GLY A 107 -13.92 1.42 28.46
CA GLY A 107 -13.84 2.68 29.22
C GLY A 107 -12.41 3.25 29.29
N GLY A 108 -11.66 3.17 28.19
CA GLY A 108 -10.47 3.98 27.99
C GLY A 108 -10.93 5.41 27.80
N ARG A 109 -10.71 6.24 28.83
CA ARG A 109 -10.65 7.69 28.69
C ARG A 109 -9.98 8.00 27.35
N ARG A 110 -10.76 8.39 26.32
CA ARG A 110 -10.20 9.09 25.17
C ARG A 110 -9.46 10.27 25.77
N GLY A 111 -8.14 10.20 25.80
CA GLY A 111 -7.32 11.31 26.27
C GLY A 111 -7.78 12.57 25.54
N PRO A 112 -7.67 13.75 26.17
CA PRO A 112 -8.16 14.99 25.58
C PRO A 112 -7.67 15.09 24.13
N SER A 113 -8.60 15.28 23.20
CA SER A 113 -8.27 15.43 21.77
C SER A 113 -7.42 16.67 21.60
N ARG A 114 -6.09 16.50 21.62
CA ARG A 114 -5.15 17.61 21.45
C ARG A 114 -5.21 18.09 20.02
N ARG A 115 -5.22 19.41 19.83
CA ARG A 115 -5.08 20.02 18.51
C ARG A 115 -3.83 19.47 17.82
N LYS A 116 -3.99 18.92 16.62
CA LYS A 116 -2.88 18.43 15.78
C LYS A 116 -2.47 19.51 14.79
N GLY A 117 -1.17 19.67 14.60
CA GLY A 117 -0.60 20.57 13.60
C GLY A 117 -0.89 20.09 12.19
N SER A 118 -0.76 20.97 11.21
CA SER A 118 -0.99 20.60 9.81
C SER A 118 0.11 19.68 9.29
N ASN A 119 -0.26 18.73 8.44
CA ASN A 119 0.71 17.85 7.81
C ASN A 119 1.50 18.62 6.75
N LEU A 120 2.78 18.28 6.62
CA LEU A 120 3.63 18.74 5.53
C LEU A 120 3.67 17.67 4.45
N ARG A 121 3.65 18.07 3.18
CA ARG A 121 3.82 17.17 2.05
C ARG A 121 5.01 17.62 1.22
N VAL A 122 5.97 16.72 1.01
CA VAL A 122 7.18 16.98 0.24
C VAL A 122 7.30 15.92 -0.85
N LYS A 123 7.63 16.33 -2.06
CA LYS A 123 7.98 15.42 -3.15
C LYS A 123 9.48 15.16 -3.12
N LEU A 124 9.87 13.89 -3.11
CA LEU A 124 11.25 13.48 -3.09
C LEU A 124 11.59 12.76 -4.38
N LYS A 125 12.41 13.41 -5.20
CA LYS A 125 12.85 12.87 -6.48
C LYS A 125 13.95 11.83 -6.28
N LEU A 126 13.75 10.63 -6.83
CA LEU A 126 14.68 9.51 -6.74
C LEU A 126 15.08 9.01 -8.13
N SER A 127 16.35 8.70 -8.29
CA SER A 127 16.84 8.01 -9.49
C SER A 127 16.56 6.51 -9.40
N LEU A 128 16.60 5.82 -10.53
CA LEU A 128 16.46 4.36 -10.57
C LEU A 128 17.52 3.64 -9.70
N SER A 129 18.74 4.20 -9.60
CA SER A 129 19.80 3.69 -8.73
C SER A 129 19.45 3.84 -7.24
N ASP A 130 18.89 5.00 -6.84
CA ASP A 130 18.39 5.20 -5.47
C ASP A 130 17.29 4.18 -5.12
N VAL A 131 16.41 3.89 -6.08
CA VAL A 131 15.30 2.93 -5.91
C VAL A 131 15.82 1.50 -5.74
N VAL A 132 16.83 1.08 -6.51
CA VAL A 132 17.34 -0.29 -6.44
C VAL A 132 18.13 -0.57 -5.16
N ASN A 133 18.86 0.42 -4.65
CA ASN A 133 19.72 0.23 -3.48
C ASN A 133 19.06 0.65 -2.16
N GLY A 134 18.06 1.51 -2.23
CA GLY A 134 17.66 2.30 -1.08
C GLY A 134 18.70 3.38 -0.78
N VAL A 135 18.28 4.45 -0.13
CA VAL A 135 19.17 5.59 0.12
C VAL A 135 18.79 6.31 1.41
N LYS A 136 19.82 6.78 2.13
CA LYS A 136 19.65 7.72 3.24
C LYS A 136 19.86 9.13 2.71
N LYS A 137 18.81 9.96 2.71
CA LYS A 137 18.86 11.36 2.23
C LYS A 137 18.52 12.32 3.35
N LYS A 138 19.22 13.45 3.38
CA LYS A 138 18.85 14.60 4.21
C LYS A 138 17.98 15.53 3.38
N ILE A 139 16.78 15.83 3.85
CA ILE A 139 15.91 16.82 3.21
C ILE A 139 15.78 18.07 4.06
N LYS A 140 15.72 19.21 3.39
CA LYS A 140 15.43 20.50 4.02
C LYS A 140 13.94 20.76 3.88
N VAL A 141 13.25 20.93 5.01
CA VAL A 141 11.82 21.25 5.03
C VAL A 141 11.60 22.55 5.77
N ASN A 142 10.75 23.41 5.21
CA ASN A 142 10.29 24.60 5.89
C ASN A 142 9.05 24.23 6.70
N LYS A 143 9.18 24.16 8.02
CA LYS A 143 8.07 23.84 8.92
C LYS A 143 7.73 25.02 9.82
N LEU A 144 6.47 25.10 10.22
CA LEU A 144 6.03 26.00 11.27
C LEU A 144 6.43 25.40 12.63
N VAL A 145 7.15 26.17 13.42
CA VAL A 145 7.53 25.84 14.81
C VAL A 145 7.02 26.90 15.75
N VAL A 146 6.75 26.54 17.01
CA VAL A 146 6.47 27.54 18.04
C VAL A 146 7.68 28.46 18.19
N ALA A 147 7.45 29.77 18.14
CA ALA A 147 8.51 30.75 18.32
C ALA A 147 9.02 30.78 19.76
N ASP A 148 10.33 30.99 19.92
CA ASP A 148 10.96 31.17 21.21
C ASP A 148 10.39 32.44 21.87
N GLY A 149 9.89 32.33 23.11
CA GLY A 149 9.29 33.45 23.84
C GLY A 149 7.78 33.64 23.65
N VAL A 150 7.07 32.69 23.03
CA VAL A 150 5.60 32.65 23.04
C VAL A 150 5.11 32.15 24.39
N GLU A 151 4.23 32.93 25.02
CA GLU A 151 3.56 32.53 26.26
C GLU A 151 2.12 32.11 25.96
N PHE A 152 1.79 30.87 26.31
CA PHE A 152 0.43 30.34 26.18
C PHE A 152 -0.33 30.48 27.49
N THR A 153 -1.55 30.99 27.42
CA THR A 153 -2.47 31.10 28.57
C THR A 153 -3.61 30.09 28.43
N ASN A 154 -4.17 29.65 29.56
CA ASN A 154 -5.29 28.72 29.53
C ASN A 154 -6.50 29.38 28.86
N CYS A 155 -7.17 28.64 27.99
CA CYS A 155 -8.38 29.11 27.34
C CYS A 155 -9.49 29.31 28.38
N SER A 156 -10.01 30.52 28.50
CA SER A 156 -11.08 30.87 29.45
C SER A 156 -12.39 30.12 29.19
N THR A 157 -12.66 29.72 27.95
CA THR A 157 -13.91 29.02 27.59
C THR A 157 -13.93 27.56 28.05
N CYS A 158 -12.79 26.88 28.04
CA CYS A 158 -12.69 25.46 28.39
C CYS A 158 -11.82 25.20 29.63
N ASN A 159 -11.27 26.24 30.25
CA ASN A 159 -10.36 26.18 31.39
C ASN A 159 -9.20 25.19 31.21
N GLY A 160 -8.59 25.17 30.02
CA GLY A 160 -7.47 24.28 29.72
C GLY A 160 -7.85 22.88 29.22
N SER A 161 -9.13 22.49 29.30
CA SER A 161 -9.55 21.12 28.93
C SER A 161 -9.58 20.86 27.41
N GLY A 162 -9.61 21.92 26.59
CA GLY A 162 -9.71 21.82 25.13
C GLY A 162 -11.08 21.37 24.62
N GLN A 163 -12.02 21.05 25.50
CA GLN A 163 -13.36 20.58 25.16
C GLN A 163 -14.40 21.33 25.99
N ILE A 164 -15.62 21.43 25.47
CA ILE A 164 -16.76 22.01 26.16
C ILE A 164 -17.86 20.96 26.21
N THR A 165 -18.33 20.65 27.41
CA THR A 165 -19.46 19.75 27.63
C THR A 165 -20.76 20.50 27.38
N ARG A 166 -21.54 20.06 26.40
CA ARG A 166 -22.89 20.54 26.14
C ARG A 166 -23.88 19.54 26.69
N VAL A 167 -24.76 20.01 27.57
CA VAL A 167 -25.87 19.22 28.10
C VAL A 167 -27.10 19.54 27.25
N ALA A 168 -27.67 18.53 26.61
CA ALA A 168 -28.92 18.63 25.86
C ALA A 168 -29.99 17.79 26.55
N ASN A 169 -31.12 18.40 26.87
CA ASN A 169 -32.26 17.67 27.43
C ASN A 169 -33.00 16.96 26.30
N THR A 170 -33.02 15.63 26.36
CA THR A 170 -33.77 14.79 25.42
C THR A 170 -34.95 14.14 26.14
N ILE A 171 -35.90 13.56 25.39
CA ILE A 171 -37.06 12.83 25.93
C ILE A 171 -36.62 11.65 26.84
N LEU A 172 -35.38 11.17 26.67
CA LEU A 172 -34.77 10.09 27.46
C LEU A 172 -33.90 10.60 28.64
N GLY A 173 -33.89 11.91 28.91
CA GLY A 173 -33.09 12.54 29.97
C GLY A 173 -32.00 13.49 29.45
N ALA A 174 -31.21 14.04 30.38
CA ALA A 174 -30.11 14.96 30.06
C ALA A 174 -28.92 14.20 29.46
N MET A 175 -28.67 14.40 28.16
CA MET A 175 -27.52 13.83 27.45
C MET A 175 -26.37 14.83 27.45
N GLN A 176 -25.20 14.43 27.96
CA GLN A 176 -23.99 15.24 27.92
C GLN A 176 -23.14 14.84 26.72
N THR A 177 -22.78 15.81 25.88
CA THR A 177 -21.91 15.62 24.72
C THR A 177 -20.69 16.51 24.84
N ALA A 178 -19.49 15.95 24.72
CA ALA A 178 -18.26 16.72 24.68
C ALA A 178 -18.02 17.19 23.24
N SER A 179 -17.83 18.50 23.06
CA SER A 179 -17.47 19.11 21.78
C SER A 179 -16.09 19.77 21.88
N THR A 180 -15.36 19.91 20.78
CA THR A 180 -14.09 20.65 20.78
C THR A 180 -14.37 22.12 21.09
N CYS A 181 -13.53 22.73 21.93
CA CYS A 181 -13.67 24.15 22.24
C CYS A 181 -13.42 24.98 20.98
N SER A 182 -14.38 25.81 20.57
CA SER A 182 -14.26 26.67 19.38
C SER A 182 -13.16 27.73 19.52
N THR A 183 -12.97 28.28 20.73
CA THR A 183 -11.98 29.32 21.01
C THR A 183 -10.53 28.85 20.87
N CYS A 184 -10.17 27.68 21.43
CA CYS A 184 -8.81 27.14 21.36
C CYS A 184 -8.65 26.02 20.32
N GLN A 185 -9.73 25.62 19.64
CA GLN A 185 -9.73 24.53 18.66
C GLN A 185 -9.13 23.21 19.20
N GLY A 186 -9.32 22.94 20.50
CA GLY A 186 -8.82 21.73 21.15
C GLY A 186 -7.38 21.79 21.70
N SER A 187 -6.68 22.93 21.62
CA SER A 187 -5.34 23.05 22.25
C SER A 187 -5.40 23.25 23.76
N GLY A 188 -6.56 23.65 24.31
CA GLY A 188 -6.73 24.04 25.71
C GLY A 188 -6.10 25.39 26.08
N GLN A 189 -5.23 25.91 25.22
CA GLN A 189 -4.47 27.14 25.44
C GLN A 189 -4.58 28.10 24.26
N ILE A 190 -4.49 29.39 24.55
CA ILE A 190 -4.47 30.48 23.57
C ILE A 190 -3.15 31.24 23.69
N VAL A 191 -2.76 31.95 22.64
CA VAL A 191 -1.54 32.78 22.65
C VAL A 191 -1.81 34.02 23.52
N GLY A 192 -1.00 34.21 24.57
CA GLY A 192 -1.02 35.41 25.41
C GLY A 192 -0.06 36.47 24.86
N LYS A 193 1.24 36.22 25.01
CA LYS A 193 2.31 37.08 24.49
C LYS A 193 3.01 36.40 23.32
N ARG A 194 3.28 37.14 22.26
CA ARG A 194 4.01 36.66 21.08
C ARG A 194 5.19 37.59 20.75
N PRO A 195 6.32 37.04 20.30
CA PRO A 195 7.42 37.82 19.77
C PRO A 195 7.11 38.35 18.37
N ASP A 196 7.86 39.37 17.94
CA ASP A 196 7.75 39.92 16.59
C ASP A 196 8.15 38.88 15.53
N GLY A 197 7.40 38.83 14.43
CA GLY A 197 7.59 37.85 13.36
C GLY A 197 6.83 36.52 13.53
N ALA A 198 6.21 36.27 14.68
CA ALA A 198 5.32 35.12 14.90
C ALA A 198 3.88 35.40 14.42
N ASP A 199 3.22 34.37 13.88
CA ASP A 199 1.84 34.46 13.41
C ASP A 199 0.82 34.63 14.57
N HIS A 200 -0.48 34.60 14.26
CA HIS A 200 -1.54 34.70 15.30
C HIS A 200 -1.56 33.50 16.26
N ASN A 201 -0.96 32.38 15.87
CA ASN A 201 -0.82 31.17 16.68
C ASN A 201 0.55 31.08 17.38
N GLY A 202 1.40 32.10 17.27
CA GLY A 202 2.75 32.07 17.84
C GLY A 202 3.72 31.16 17.07
N LEU A 203 3.44 30.88 15.80
CA LEU A 203 4.29 30.03 14.96
C LEU A 203 5.18 30.87 14.04
N ILE A 204 6.39 30.37 13.79
CA ILE A 204 7.36 30.92 12.83
C ILE A 204 7.81 29.84 11.85
N LYS A 205 8.14 30.23 10.62
CA LYS A 205 8.74 29.33 9.63
C LYS A 205 10.21 29.12 9.97
N LYS A 206 10.62 27.87 10.18
CA LYS A 206 12.01 27.47 10.39
C LYS A 206 12.39 26.36 9.43
N GLU A 207 13.57 26.48 8.84
CA GLU A 207 14.15 25.40 8.04
C GLU A 207 14.66 24.30 8.99
N ALA A 208 14.23 23.07 8.75
CA ALA A 208 14.67 21.89 9.47
C ALA A 208 15.28 20.89 8.50
N VAL A 209 16.43 20.35 8.85
CA VAL A 209 17.06 19.24 8.12
C VAL A 209 16.60 17.93 8.76
N LEU A 210 16.02 17.04 7.96
CA LEU A 210 15.53 15.74 8.41
C LEU A 210 16.25 14.63 7.66
N ASP A 211 16.72 13.64 8.40
CA ASP A 211 17.32 12.43 7.85
C ASP A 211 16.21 11.41 7.57
N ILE A 212 16.14 10.93 6.33
CA ILE A 212 15.14 9.97 5.86
C ILE A 212 15.86 8.76 5.29
N GLU A 213 15.40 7.59 5.69
CA GLU A 213 15.82 6.32 5.11
C GLU A 213 14.73 5.83 4.17
N ILE A 214 15.08 5.64 2.91
CA ILE A 214 14.18 5.16 1.86
C ILE A 214 14.55 3.71 1.58
N PRO A 215 13.62 2.76 1.78
CA PRO A 215 13.88 1.37 1.47
C PRO A 215 14.08 1.17 -0.03
N ALA A 216 14.81 0.11 -0.40
CA ALA A 216 14.90 -0.31 -1.78
C ALA A 216 13.52 -0.77 -2.30
N GLY A 217 13.27 -0.56 -3.59
CA GLY A 217 12.06 -1.02 -4.27
C GLY A 217 10.91 -0.02 -4.30
N VAL A 218 11.04 1.17 -3.69
CA VAL A 218 9.99 2.19 -3.66
C VAL A 218 9.45 2.51 -5.05
N GLU A 219 8.12 2.69 -5.14
CA GLU A 219 7.42 2.97 -6.39
C GLU A 219 7.06 4.46 -6.51
N HIS A 220 6.90 4.93 -7.74
CA HIS A 220 6.36 6.25 -8.02
C HIS A 220 5.00 6.45 -7.33
N GLY A 221 4.83 7.58 -6.63
CA GLY A 221 3.61 7.92 -5.92
C GLY A 221 3.47 7.29 -4.53
N MET A 222 4.38 6.39 -4.13
CA MET A 222 4.41 5.82 -2.78
C MET A 222 4.59 6.93 -1.73
N GLN A 223 3.89 6.82 -0.60
CA GLN A 223 3.92 7.81 0.47
C GLN A 223 4.57 7.25 1.74
N LEU A 224 5.65 7.90 2.19
CA LEU A 224 6.29 7.62 3.47
C LEU A 224 5.81 8.65 4.50
N ASN A 225 5.34 8.18 5.65
CA ASN A 225 4.79 9.03 6.70
C ASN A 225 5.72 9.07 7.92
N MET A 226 6.25 10.25 8.23
CA MET A 226 7.01 10.51 9.45
C MET A 226 6.13 11.24 10.48
N ARG A 227 5.74 10.50 11.52
CA ARG A 227 4.87 11.00 12.59
C ARG A 227 5.52 12.14 13.37
N GLY A 228 4.75 13.20 13.62
CA GLY A 228 5.19 14.33 14.44
C GLY A 228 6.31 15.19 13.84
N LYS A 229 6.61 15.02 12.54
CA LYS A 229 7.62 15.80 11.81
C LYS A 229 7.01 16.86 10.88
N GLY A 230 5.69 17.04 10.93
CA GLY A 230 4.97 18.10 10.22
C GLY A 230 5.07 19.45 10.95
N ASN A 231 4.08 20.33 10.73
CA ASN A 231 4.02 21.62 11.41
C ASN A 231 3.65 21.44 12.87
N ASP A 232 4.23 22.25 13.75
CA ASP A 232 3.86 22.28 15.15
C ASP A 232 2.43 22.85 15.31
N ALA A 233 1.78 22.49 16.41
CA ALA A 233 0.51 23.06 16.82
C ALA A 233 0.73 24.08 17.95
N PRO A 234 -0.10 25.13 18.04
CA PRO A 234 0.00 26.09 19.13
C PRO A 234 -0.44 25.50 20.46
N GLY A 235 0.15 26.01 21.55
CA GLY A 235 -0.14 25.61 22.92
C GLY A 235 0.21 24.15 23.17
N ASN A 236 -0.69 23.43 23.83
CA ASN A 236 -0.50 22.03 24.19
C ASN A 236 -0.87 21.04 23.07
N GLY A 237 -0.79 21.49 21.82
CA GLY A 237 -1.05 20.68 20.64
C GLY A 237 0.11 19.73 20.29
N VAL A 238 -0.16 18.76 19.42
CA VAL A 238 0.86 17.85 18.90
C VAL A 238 1.22 18.22 17.47
N PRO A 239 2.49 18.07 17.03
CA PRO A 239 2.85 18.33 15.65
C PRO A 239 2.09 17.44 14.65
N GLY A 240 1.88 17.96 13.46
CA GLY A 240 1.42 17.21 12.31
C GLY A 240 2.44 16.18 11.83
N ASP A 241 2.12 15.51 10.75
CA ASP A 241 3.00 14.52 10.14
C ASP A 241 3.69 15.07 8.88
N LEU A 242 4.86 14.52 8.55
CA LEU A 242 5.50 14.78 7.27
C LEU A 242 5.25 13.61 6.32
N ILE A 243 4.59 13.89 5.21
CA ILE A 243 4.23 12.95 4.15
C ILE A 243 5.20 13.18 2.99
N ILE A 244 6.08 12.22 2.77
CA ILE A 244 7.03 12.24 1.65
C ILE A 244 6.43 11.43 0.52
N VAL A 245 6.19 12.06 -0.62
CA VAL A 245 5.72 11.42 -1.84
C VAL A 245 6.92 11.14 -2.72
N ILE A 246 7.15 9.87 -3.06
CA ILE A 246 8.25 9.48 -3.94
C ILE A 246 7.90 9.83 -5.39
N GLU A 247 8.82 10.50 -6.06
CA GLU A 247 8.74 10.82 -7.49
C GLU A 247 9.96 10.20 -8.18
N GLU A 248 9.73 9.16 -8.97
CA GLU A 248 10.80 8.54 -9.76
C GLU A 248 11.20 9.44 -10.93
N ILE A 249 12.51 9.63 -11.11
CA ILE A 249 13.10 10.31 -12.26
C ILE A 249 13.23 9.28 -13.38
N GLU A 250 12.67 9.60 -14.55
CA GLU A 250 12.81 8.78 -15.74
C GLU A 250 14.28 8.59 -16.13
N HIS A 251 14.67 7.36 -16.40
CA HIS A 251 16.02 7.01 -16.80
C HIS A 251 16.17 7.08 -18.32
N GLU A 252 17.33 7.54 -18.82
CA GLU A 252 17.55 7.80 -20.25
C GLU A 252 17.37 6.56 -21.15
N HIS A 253 17.73 5.39 -20.63
CA HIS A 253 17.73 4.14 -21.38
C HIS A 253 16.80 3.07 -20.82
N LEU A 254 16.41 3.15 -19.55
CA LEU A 254 15.73 2.06 -18.85
C LEU A 254 14.32 2.48 -18.51
N ILE A 255 13.36 1.67 -18.89
CA ILE A 255 11.94 1.91 -18.61
C ILE A 255 11.50 0.94 -17.53
N ARG A 256 11.04 1.47 -16.40
CA ARG A 256 10.49 0.67 -15.30
C ARG A 256 9.04 0.29 -15.59
N HIS A 257 8.70 -0.98 -15.41
CA HIS A 257 7.32 -1.44 -15.39
C HIS A 257 7.12 -2.43 -14.24
N GLY A 258 6.55 -1.94 -13.14
CA GLY A 258 6.49 -2.68 -11.88
C GLY A 258 7.89 -2.90 -11.30
N ASN A 259 8.27 -4.17 -11.10
CA ASN A 259 9.62 -4.53 -10.64
C ASN A 259 10.59 -4.84 -11.79
N ASP A 260 10.08 -4.95 -13.01
CA ASP A 260 10.87 -5.27 -14.19
C ASP A 260 11.37 -4.01 -14.89
N LEU A 261 12.50 -4.15 -15.57
CA LEU A 261 13.12 -3.09 -16.37
C LEU A 261 13.12 -3.50 -17.83
N TYR A 262 12.89 -2.52 -18.70
CA TYR A 262 12.90 -2.70 -20.14
C TYR A 262 14.00 -1.84 -20.75
N TYR A 263 14.74 -2.44 -21.68
CA TYR A 263 15.79 -1.79 -22.46
C TYR A 263 15.62 -2.13 -23.93
N ASP A 264 15.52 -1.11 -24.78
CA ASP A 264 15.46 -1.29 -26.22
C ASP A 264 16.87 -1.27 -26.82
N LEU A 265 17.38 -2.46 -27.12
CA LEU A 265 18.68 -2.64 -27.75
C LEU A 265 18.54 -2.53 -29.27
N HIS A 266 19.10 -1.47 -29.82
CA HIS A 266 19.17 -1.25 -31.26
C HIS A 266 20.41 -1.93 -31.83
N LEU A 267 20.23 -2.88 -32.76
CA LEU A 267 21.31 -3.59 -33.44
C LEU A 267 21.26 -3.32 -34.94
N SER A 268 22.43 -3.25 -35.57
CA SER A 268 22.49 -3.25 -37.03
C SER A 268 22.06 -4.62 -37.57
N PHE A 269 21.51 -4.64 -38.78
CA PHE A 269 21.21 -5.90 -39.47
C PHE A 269 22.46 -6.80 -39.58
N ILE A 270 23.64 -6.21 -39.80
CA ILE A 270 24.90 -6.93 -39.95
C ILE A 270 25.24 -7.66 -38.64
N ASP A 271 25.18 -6.95 -37.52
CA ASP A 271 25.47 -7.51 -36.18
C ASP A 271 24.49 -8.61 -35.80
N ALA A 272 23.20 -8.44 -36.12
CA ALA A 272 22.19 -9.45 -35.86
C ALA A 272 22.35 -10.70 -36.74
N ALA A 273 22.77 -10.53 -37.99
CA ALA A 273 23.01 -11.62 -38.93
C ALA A 273 24.27 -12.42 -38.55
N LEU A 274 25.38 -11.75 -38.24
CA LEU A 274 26.67 -12.37 -37.92
C LEU A 274 26.79 -12.83 -36.47
N GLY A 275 26.01 -12.22 -35.57
CA GLY A 275 26.21 -12.32 -34.13
C GLY A 275 27.31 -11.37 -33.65
N THR A 276 27.16 -10.88 -32.43
CA THR A 276 28.08 -9.89 -31.85
C THR A 276 28.03 -9.95 -30.32
N GLU A 277 28.96 -9.29 -29.65
CA GLU A 277 28.89 -9.04 -28.21
C GLU A 277 28.67 -7.56 -27.96
N VAL A 278 27.63 -7.22 -27.20
CA VAL A 278 27.24 -5.83 -26.93
C VAL A 278 27.23 -5.56 -25.44
N GLU A 279 27.66 -4.37 -25.05
CA GLU A 279 27.50 -3.84 -23.70
C GLU A 279 26.16 -3.12 -23.56
N ILE A 280 25.35 -3.55 -22.59
CA ILE A 280 24.08 -2.90 -22.26
C ILE A 280 24.19 -2.14 -20.93
N PRO A 281 23.51 -1.00 -20.79
CA PRO A 281 23.40 -0.32 -19.50
C PRO A 281 22.54 -1.14 -18.54
N MET A 282 22.99 -1.23 -17.30
CA MET A 282 22.18 -1.69 -16.17
C MET A 282 21.95 -0.52 -15.20
N VAL A 283 21.08 -0.72 -14.20
CA VAL A 283 20.93 0.28 -13.13
C VAL A 283 22.26 0.55 -12.43
N GLU A 284 23.09 -0.48 -12.31
CA GLU A 284 24.45 -0.39 -11.81
C GLU A 284 25.43 -0.99 -12.81
N GLY A 285 26.23 -0.13 -13.44
CA GLY A 285 27.27 -0.54 -14.38
C GLY A 285 26.74 -1.01 -15.74
N LYS A 286 27.50 -1.90 -16.38
CA LYS A 286 27.21 -2.43 -17.71
C LYS A 286 27.29 -3.95 -17.71
N ALA A 287 26.47 -4.60 -18.52
CA ALA A 287 26.56 -6.03 -18.76
C ALA A 287 26.96 -6.32 -20.20
N LYS A 288 27.87 -7.28 -20.39
CA LYS A 288 28.17 -7.82 -21.72
C LYS A 288 27.19 -8.95 -22.02
N ILE A 289 26.51 -8.85 -23.17
CA ILE A 289 25.61 -9.90 -23.66
C ILE A 289 26.08 -10.39 -25.02
N LYS A 290 25.97 -11.70 -25.23
CA LYS A 290 26.24 -12.32 -26.51
C LYS A 290 24.96 -12.41 -27.33
N ILE A 291 24.97 -11.81 -28.51
CA ILE A 291 23.91 -11.89 -29.50
C ILE A 291 24.26 -13.01 -30.48
N ASN A 292 23.38 -13.99 -30.58
CA ASN A 292 23.55 -15.10 -31.51
C ASN A 292 23.31 -14.64 -32.94
N ALA A 293 24.05 -15.22 -33.88
CA ALA A 293 23.82 -15.05 -35.32
C ALA A 293 22.37 -15.40 -35.70
N GLY A 294 21.81 -14.66 -36.66
CA GLY A 294 20.43 -14.82 -37.11
C GLY A 294 19.37 -14.34 -36.12
N THR A 295 19.74 -13.46 -35.17
CA THR A 295 18.77 -12.90 -34.21
C THR A 295 17.74 -12.03 -34.93
N GLN A 296 16.46 -12.33 -34.69
CA GLN A 296 15.34 -11.62 -35.30
C GLN A 296 14.97 -10.36 -34.50
N SER A 297 14.44 -9.35 -35.19
CA SER A 297 13.86 -8.18 -34.53
C SER A 297 12.63 -8.56 -33.70
N GLY A 298 12.41 -7.87 -32.59
CA GLY A 298 11.34 -8.15 -31.64
C GLY A 298 11.63 -9.32 -30.70
N LYS A 299 12.77 -10.01 -30.86
CA LYS A 299 13.20 -11.03 -29.90
C LYS A 299 13.55 -10.35 -28.58
N SER A 300 12.95 -10.82 -27.49
CA SER A 300 13.29 -10.36 -26.14
C SER A 300 14.29 -11.31 -25.47
N LEU A 301 15.32 -10.76 -24.85
CA LEU A 301 16.25 -11.47 -23.96
C LEU A 301 15.94 -11.07 -22.52
N ARG A 302 16.05 -12.03 -21.60
CA ARG A 302 15.72 -11.80 -20.19
C ARG A 302 16.93 -12.08 -19.31
N LEU A 303 17.39 -11.05 -18.60
CA LEU A 303 18.39 -11.17 -17.55
C LEU A 303 17.69 -11.26 -16.19
N ARG A 304 17.75 -12.46 -15.60
CA ARG A 304 17.03 -12.76 -14.36
C ARG A 304 17.61 -12.00 -13.16
N ASN A 305 16.75 -11.53 -12.27
CA ASN A 305 17.11 -10.83 -11.02
C ASN A 305 17.95 -9.54 -11.24
N LYS A 306 17.80 -8.91 -12.42
CA LYS A 306 18.49 -7.65 -12.79
C LYS A 306 17.55 -6.44 -12.84
N GLY A 307 16.32 -6.59 -12.37
CA GLY A 307 15.36 -5.52 -12.15
C GLY A 307 15.40 -4.98 -10.71
N ILE A 308 14.25 -4.48 -10.26
CA ILE A 308 14.08 -3.77 -9.00
C ILE A 308 13.70 -4.75 -7.88
N PRO A 309 14.24 -4.59 -6.66
CA PRO A 309 13.83 -5.39 -5.51
C PRO A 309 12.39 -5.11 -5.08
N GLU A 310 11.72 -6.13 -4.59
CA GLU A 310 10.39 -5.98 -4.00
C GLU A 310 10.47 -5.42 -2.57
N ILE A 311 9.63 -4.44 -2.23
CA ILE A 311 9.66 -3.79 -0.90
C ILE A 311 9.26 -4.74 0.22
N ASN A 312 8.22 -5.55 0.00
CA ASN A 312 7.58 -6.39 1.03
C ASN A 312 7.82 -7.89 0.80
N GLY A 313 8.72 -8.25 -0.11
CA GLY A 313 8.91 -9.62 -0.57
C GLY A 313 10.38 -10.01 -0.68
N TYR A 314 10.60 -11.28 -1.02
CA TYR A 314 11.92 -11.80 -1.33
C TYR A 314 12.02 -12.00 -2.84
N GLY A 315 12.58 -11.02 -3.54
CA GLY A 315 12.72 -11.11 -4.98
C GLY A 315 13.27 -9.83 -5.60
N LYS A 316 13.84 -9.98 -6.79
CA LYS A 316 14.13 -8.87 -7.72
C LYS A 316 13.41 -9.17 -9.02
N GLY A 317 12.91 -8.13 -9.68
CA GLY A 317 12.43 -8.27 -11.04
C GLY A 317 13.56 -8.59 -12.02
N ASP A 318 13.21 -8.65 -13.30
CA ASP A 318 14.10 -8.97 -14.39
C ASP A 318 14.40 -7.74 -15.25
N LEU A 319 15.53 -7.78 -15.98
CA LEU A 319 15.81 -6.84 -17.07
C LEU A 319 15.47 -7.52 -18.39
N ILE A 320 14.45 -7.01 -19.08
CA ILE A 320 14.01 -7.44 -20.39
C ILE A 320 14.63 -6.53 -21.44
N ILE A 321 15.35 -7.15 -22.37
CA ILE A 321 16.03 -6.47 -23.47
C ILE A 321 15.27 -6.78 -24.75
N ASN A 322 14.64 -5.79 -25.35
CA ASN A 322 13.97 -5.94 -26.64
C ASN A 322 14.94 -5.60 -27.75
N ILE A 323 15.16 -6.54 -28.66
CA ILE A 323 16.09 -6.34 -29.77
C ILE A 323 15.35 -5.72 -30.94
N GLN A 324 15.72 -4.49 -31.30
CA GLN A 324 15.19 -3.79 -32.47
C GLN A 324 16.28 -3.68 -33.54
N LEU A 325 15.96 -4.07 -34.77
CA LEU A 325 16.89 -3.88 -35.88
C LEU A 325 16.80 -2.43 -36.35
N TRP A 326 17.91 -1.72 -36.25
CA TRP A 326 18.04 -0.36 -36.72
C TRP A 326 18.46 -0.35 -38.19
N THR A 327 17.78 0.45 -38.99
CA THR A 327 18.04 0.60 -40.43
C THR A 327 18.52 2.03 -40.70
N PRO A 328 19.69 2.22 -41.34
CA PRO A 328 20.20 3.56 -41.66
C PRO A 328 19.30 4.26 -42.69
N GLU A 329 19.03 5.55 -42.48
CA GLU A 329 18.22 6.38 -43.38
C GLU A 329 18.96 6.81 -44.65
N LYS A 330 20.30 6.90 -44.58
CA LYS A 330 21.17 7.35 -45.67
C LYS A 330 22.23 6.30 -45.93
N LEU A 331 22.49 6.07 -47.21
CA LEU A 331 23.46 5.08 -47.69
C LEU A 331 24.36 5.72 -48.75
N SER A 332 25.66 5.45 -48.66
CA SER A 332 26.65 5.79 -49.68
C SER A 332 26.41 4.99 -50.96
N LYS A 333 27.06 5.40 -52.06
CA LYS A 333 26.94 4.69 -53.35
C LYS A 333 27.43 3.24 -53.24
N GLU A 334 28.55 3.03 -52.55
CA GLU A 334 29.16 1.72 -52.34
C GLU A 334 28.28 0.80 -51.48
N GLU A 335 27.68 1.33 -50.41
CA GLU A 335 26.76 0.59 -49.54
C GLU A 335 25.50 0.15 -50.31
N LYS A 336 24.92 1.05 -51.11
CA LYS A 336 23.76 0.72 -51.95
C LYS A 336 24.06 -0.39 -52.96
N ASP A 337 25.21 -0.32 -53.62
CA ASP A 337 25.61 -1.33 -54.59
C ASP A 337 25.87 -2.70 -53.93
N THR A 338 26.41 -2.70 -52.72
CA THR A 338 26.61 -3.91 -51.91
C THR A 338 25.28 -4.54 -51.48
N LEU A 339 24.34 -3.73 -50.98
CA LEU A 339 23.00 -4.22 -50.59
C LEU A 339 22.22 -4.77 -51.79
N LYS A 340 22.35 -4.17 -52.98
CA LYS A 340 21.74 -4.70 -54.21
C LYS A 340 22.29 -6.09 -54.57
N LYS A 341 23.60 -6.31 -54.45
CA LYS A 341 24.21 -7.63 -54.68
C LYS A 341 23.66 -8.67 -53.69
N LEU A 342 23.51 -8.27 -52.42
CA LEU A 342 22.95 -9.13 -51.38
C LEU A 342 21.47 -9.43 -51.61
N SER A 343 20.70 -8.48 -52.16
CA SER A 343 19.26 -8.66 -52.41
C SER A 343 18.95 -9.80 -53.40
N SER A 344 19.88 -10.12 -54.31
CA SER A 344 19.76 -11.24 -55.24
C SER A 344 20.10 -12.60 -54.62
N SER A 345 20.59 -12.64 -53.38
CA SER A 345 20.99 -13.88 -52.70
C SER A 345 19.80 -14.56 -52.03
N GLU A 346 19.72 -15.89 -52.13
CA GLU A 346 18.56 -16.67 -51.62
C GLU A 346 18.27 -16.49 -50.13
N ASN A 347 19.29 -16.22 -49.31
CA ASN A 347 19.17 -16.04 -47.86
C ASN A 347 18.58 -14.69 -47.45
N PHE A 348 18.58 -13.70 -48.35
CA PHE A 348 18.01 -12.37 -48.11
C PHE A 348 16.56 -12.26 -48.58
N SER A 349 16.03 -13.32 -49.19
CA SER A 349 14.60 -13.46 -49.44
C SER A 349 13.91 -13.83 -48.12
N PRO A 350 12.97 -13.02 -47.60
CA PRO A 350 12.28 -13.33 -46.35
C PRO A 350 11.50 -14.64 -46.47
N LYS A 351 11.93 -15.65 -45.72
CA LYS A 351 11.20 -16.90 -45.54
C LYS A 351 10.59 -16.87 -44.15
N PRO A 352 9.42 -16.23 -43.95
CA PRO A 352 8.77 -16.24 -42.63
C PRO A 352 8.56 -17.70 -42.24
N ALA A 353 9.26 -18.14 -41.20
CA ALA A 353 9.06 -19.48 -40.67
C ALA A 353 7.59 -19.63 -40.25
N SER A 354 7.04 -20.83 -40.41
CA SER A 354 5.69 -21.27 -39.99
C SER A 354 5.39 -21.08 -38.49
N SER A 355 6.16 -20.28 -37.75
CA SER A 355 5.76 -19.81 -36.43
C SER A 355 4.61 -18.82 -36.63
N LYS A 356 3.38 -19.29 -36.34
CA LYS A 356 2.13 -18.52 -36.32
C LYS A 356 2.39 -17.04 -36.08
N GLY A 357 2.07 -16.21 -37.07
CA GLY A 357 2.27 -14.77 -36.99
C GLY A 357 1.52 -14.18 -35.80
N PHE A 358 1.86 -12.96 -35.41
CA PHE A 358 1.12 -12.21 -34.39
C PHE A 358 -0.39 -12.23 -34.64
N PHE A 359 -0.78 -12.11 -35.91
CA PHE A 359 -2.17 -12.18 -36.37
C PHE A 359 -2.80 -13.57 -36.22
N ASP A 360 -2.06 -14.64 -36.46
CA ASP A 360 -2.55 -16.01 -36.30
C ASP A 360 -2.79 -16.34 -34.82
N ARG A 361 -1.91 -15.88 -33.92
CA ARG A 361 -2.08 -16.05 -32.46
C ARG A 361 -3.27 -15.25 -31.93
N MET A 362 -3.51 -14.06 -32.48
CA MET A 362 -4.66 -13.23 -32.11
C MET A 362 -5.97 -13.88 -32.60
N LYS A 363 -5.99 -14.45 -33.81
CA LYS A 363 -7.16 -15.12 -34.38
C LYS A 363 -7.59 -16.38 -33.62
N GLU A 364 -6.67 -17.03 -32.91
CA GLU A 364 -6.97 -18.17 -32.02
C GLU A 364 -7.59 -17.75 -30.69
N HIS A 365 -7.38 -16.52 -30.23
CA HIS A 365 -8.01 -15.99 -29.01
C HIS A 365 -9.45 -15.49 -29.22
N PHE A 366 -9.85 -15.25 -30.48
CA PHE A 366 -11.19 -14.80 -30.86
C PHE A 366 -12.05 -15.92 -31.48
N LYS A 367 -11.61 -17.18 -31.38
CA LYS A 367 -12.33 -18.36 -31.89
C LYS A 367 -12.91 -19.20 -30.77
#